data_AF-T5LSC4-F1
#
_entry.id   AF-T5LSC4-F1
#
_cell.length_a   1.000
_cell.length_b   1.000
_cell.length_c   1.000
_cell.angle_alpha   90.00
_cell.angle_beta   90.00
_cell.angle_gamma   90.00
#
_symmetry.space_group_name_H-M   'P 1'
#
loop_
_entity.id
_entity.type
_entity.pdbx_description
1 polymer ?
#
loop_
_entity_poly.entity_id
_entity_poly.type
_entity_poly.pdbx_seq_one_letter_code
_entity_poly.pdbx_strand_id
1 'polypeptide(L)'
;MDSKRVMIFSGAGLSAESGLRTFRDNDGLWEEFDIMEVCSASGFAKDRKKVLDFYDKRRIQLGEVNPNVAHKMIARLKANYPKEIVVITQNVDDLLERAGCKDVIHLHGFLPEVRCELCEAITNIGYQAMPKLICESCVMKAKL
;
A
#
# COMPACT_ATOMS: atom_id res chain seq x y z
N MET A 1 36.08 -8.49 6.42
CA MET A 1 35.21 -9.56 5.89
C MET A 1 33.98 -8.87 5.34
N ASP A 2 33.77 -8.90 4.03
CA ASP A 2 32.59 -8.27 3.41
C ASP A 2 31.32 -8.97 3.87
N SER A 3 30.48 -8.24 4.61
CA SER A 3 29.16 -8.71 5.01
C SER A 3 28.25 -8.71 3.78
N LYS A 4 27.92 -9.89 3.24
CA LYS A 4 26.95 -10.02 2.15
C LYS A 4 25.57 -9.60 2.66
N ARG A 5 24.91 -8.69 1.93
CA ARG A 5 23.51 -8.32 2.18
C ARG A 5 22.59 -8.98 1.16
N VAL A 6 21.39 -9.35 1.59
CA VAL A 6 20.34 -9.92 0.75
C VAL A 6 19.21 -8.92 0.64
N MET A 7 18.77 -8.67 -0.59
CA MET A 7 17.60 -7.86 -0.87
C MET A 7 16.44 -8.75 -1.27
N ILE A 8 15.33 -8.64 -0.54
CA ILE A 8 14.04 -9.22 -0.90
C ILE A 8 13.23 -8.13 -1.59
N PHE A 9 12.99 -8.29 -2.89
CA PHE A 9 12.16 -7.38 -3.69
C PHE A 9 10.85 -8.09 -4.06
N SER A 10 9.72 -7.52 -3.65
CA SER A 10 8.40 -8.15 -3.81
C SER A 10 7.42 -7.30 -4.61
N GLY A 11 6.38 -7.95 -5.12
CA GLY A 11 5.26 -7.33 -5.84
C GLY A 11 3.96 -8.10 -5.59
N ALA A 12 2.91 -7.77 -6.34
CA ALA A 12 1.54 -8.15 -6.01
C ALA A 12 1.32 -9.67 -5.86
N GLY A 13 2.11 -10.48 -6.58
CA GLY A 13 2.07 -11.95 -6.45
C GLY A 13 2.34 -12.46 -5.04
N LEU A 14 3.11 -11.72 -4.21
CA LEU A 14 3.30 -12.06 -2.80
C LEU A 14 1.98 -12.08 -2.02
N SER A 15 1.04 -11.19 -2.38
CA SER A 15 -0.24 -10.98 -1.70
C SER A 15 -1.40 -11.78 -2.30
N ALA A 16 -1.19 -12.45 -3.45
CA ALA A 16 -2.23 -13.19 -4.16
C ALA A 16 -2.90 -14.26 -3.30
N GLU A 17 -2.12 -15.13 -2.64
CA GLU A 17 -2.64 -16.17 -1.74
C GLU A 17 -3.30 -15.62 -0.47
N SER A 18 -3.16 -14.32 -0.20
CA SER A 18 -3.87 -13.65 0.90
C SER A 18 -5.28 -13.20 0.50
N GLY A 19 -5.69 -13.40 -0.76
CA GLY A 19 -6.99 -12.99 -1.29
C GLY A 19 -7.01 -11.60 -1.95
N LEU A 20 -5.84 -10.97 -2.13
CA LEU A 20 -5.73 -9.72 -2.88
C LEU A 20 -5.50 -10.02 -4.37
N ARG A 21 -6.31 -9.41 -5.23
CA ARG A 21 -6.12 -9.54 -6.68
C ARG A 21 -4.83 -8.86 -7.10
N THR A 22 -4.08 -9.53 -7.96
CA THR A 22 -2.94 -8.88 -8.60
C THR A 22 -3.43 -7.95 -9.71
N PHE A 23 -2.55 -7.08 -10.18
CA PHE A 23 -2.88 -6.25 -11.31
C PHE A 23 -3.02 -7.08 -12.59
N ARG A 24 -2.01 -7.90 -12.93
CA ARG A 24 -1.74 -8.46 -14.28
C ARG A 24 -2.20 -9.90 -14.54
N ASP A 25 -2.82 -10.58 -13.57
CA ASP A 25 -3.27 -11.96 -13.81
C ASP A 25 -4.55 -12.01 -14.67
N ASN A 26 -4.91 -13.20 -15.16
CA ASN A 26 -6.01 -13.51 -16.09
C ASN A 26 -7.44 -13.33 -15.52
N ASP A 27 -7.52 -12.61 -14.39
CA ASP A 27 -8.70 -12.12 -13.67
C ASP A 27 -8.27 -10.87 -12.86
N GLY A 28 -7.34 -10.11 -13.41
CA GLY A 28 -6.64 -9.02 -12.74
C GLY A 28 -7.42 -7.71 -12.80
N LEU A 29 -6.99 -6.73 -12.01
CA LEU A 29 -7.60 -5.40 -12.02
C LEU A 29 -7.53 -4.70 -13.40
N TRP A 30 -6.61 -5.10 -14.27
CA TRP A 30 -6.49 -4.58 -15.65
C TRP A 30 -7.65 -5.01 -16.56
N GLU A 31 -8.35 -6.10 -16.27
CA GLU A 31 -9.43 -6.59 -17.13
C GLU A 31 -10.78 -5.92 -16.83
N GLU A 32 -10.95 -5.40 -15.61
CA GLU A 32 -12.20 -4.76 -15.16
C GLU A 32 -12.19 -3.24 -15.28
N PHE A 33 -11.01 -2.62 -15.28
CA PHE A 33 -10.86 -1.17 -15.28
C PHE A 33 -9.82 -0.73 -16.30
N ASP A 34 -10.10 0.35 -17.03
CA ASP A 34 -9.04 1.12 -17.66
C ASP A 34 -8.18 1.74 -16.54
N ILE A 35 -6.99 1.18 -16.36
CA ILE A 35 -6.06 1.58 -15.30
C ILE A 35 -5.63 3.04 -15.46
N MET A 36 -5.64 3.59 -16.67
CA MET A 36 -5.35 5.01 -16.86
C MET A 36 -6.44 5.89 -16.25
N GLU A 37 -7.66 5.40 -16.07
CA GLU A 37 -8.72 6.16 -15.41
C GLU A 37 -8.62 6.15 -13.88
N VAL A 38 -7.96 5.15 -13.28
CA VAL A 38 -7.97 4.94 -11.82
C VAL A 38 -6.58 4.95 -11.16
N CYS A 39 -5.50 4.79 -11.92
CA CYS A 39 -4.13 4.76 -11.43
C CYS A 39 -3.23 5.78 -12.14
N SER A 40 -3.78 6.90 -12.60
CA SER A 40 -3.00 7.99 -13.18
C SER A 40 -3.41 9.36 -12.62
N ALA A 41 -2.49 10.32 -12.66
CA ALA A 41 -2.76 11.69 -12.25
C ALA A 41 -3.82 12.36 -13.15
N SER A 42 -3.83 12.06 -14.44
CA SER A 42 -4.84 12.57 -15.37
C SER A 42 -6.22 11.95 -15.12
N GLY A 43 -6.28 10.64 -14.82
CA GLY A 43 -7.52 9.97 -14.40
C GLY A 43 -8.08 10.58 -13.12
N PHE A 44 -7.21 10.83 -12.13
CA PHE A 44 -7.59 11.49 -10.88
C PHE A 44 -8.11 12.91 -11.07
N ALA A 45 -7.49 13.70 -11.96
CA ALA A 45 -7.96 15.05 -12.28
C ALA A 45 -9.29 15.03 -13.07
N LYS A 46 -9.49 14.03 -13.93
CA LYS A 46 -10.70 13.87 -14.76
C LYS A 46 -11.90 13.41 -13.94
N ASP A 47 -11.74 12.38 -13.11
CA ASP A 47 -12.80 11.83 -12.27
C ASP A 47 -12.26 11.38 -10.91
N ARG A 48 -12.11 12.36 -10.03
CA ARG A 48 -11.60 12.14 -8.68
C ARG A 48 -12.43 11.14 -7.90
N LYS A 49 -13.76 11.19 -8.04
CA LYS A 49 -14.67 10.32 -7.29
C LYS A 49 -14.43 8.86 -7.69
N LYS A 50 -14.33 8.58 -8.98
CA LYS A 50 -14.05 7.23 -9.49
C LYS A 50 -12.75 6.66 -8.94
N VAL A 51 -11.69 7.46 -8.92
CA VAL A 51 -10.39 7.04 -8.38
C VAL A 51 -10.46 6.79 -6.86
N LEU A 52 -11.10 7.69 -6.11
CA LEU A 52 -11.25 7.52 -4.67
C LEU A 52 -12.10 6.29 -4.33
N ASP A 53 -13.24 6.10 -4.99
CA ASP A 53 -14.08 4.91 -4.82
C ASP A 53 -13.31 3.62 -5.13
N PHE A 54 -12.44 3.65 -6.15
CA PHE A 54 -11.58 2.53 -6.50
C PHE A 54 -10.61 2.21 -5.35
N TYR A 55 -9.85 3.19 -4.85
CA TYR A 55 -8.92 2.98 -3.73
C TYR A 55 -9.62 2.64 -2.40
N ASP A 56 -10.81 3.18 -2.15
CA ASP A 56 -11.63 2.89 -0.97
C ASP A 56 -12.00 1.41 -0.89
N LYS A 57 -12.46 0.83 -2.01
CA LYS A 57 -12.77 -0.61 -2.08
C LYS A 57 -11.56 -1.46 -1.72
N ARG A 58 -10.36 -1.10 -2.20
CA ARG A 58 -9.13 -1.86 -1.88
C ARG A 58 -8.70 -1.67 -0.43
N ARG A 59 -8.85 -0.47 0.15
CA ARG A 59 -8.58 -0.24 1.58
C ARG A 59 -9.47 -1.09 2.46
N ILE A 60 -10.77 -1.16 2.15
CA ILE A 60 -11.73 -1.99 2.90
C ILE A 60 -11.34 -3.47 2.77
N GLN A 61 -11.12 -3.95 1.54
CA GLN A 61 -10.71 -5.34 1.31
C GLN A 61 -9.40 -5.70 2.03
N LEU A 62 -8.45 -4.77 2.12
CA LEU A 62 -7.18 -5.00 2.84
C LEU A 62 -7.42 -5.33 4.33
N GLY A 63 -8.44 -4.72 4.94
CA GLY A 63 -8.82 -5.00 6.33
C GLY A 63 -9.40 -6.41 6.55
N GLU A 64 -9.84 -7.08 5.49
CA GLU A 64 -10.50 -8.39 5.53
C GLU A 64 -9.56 -9.57 5.28
N VAL A 65 -8.37 -9.30 4.72
CA VAL A 65 -7.37 -10.33 4.40
C VAL A 65 -6.35 -10.49 5.53
N ASN A 66 -5.59 -11.60 5.52
CA ASN A 66 -4.54 -11.91 6.51
C ASN A 66 -3.21 -12.25 5.83
N PRO A 67 -2.05 -12.02 6.46
CA PRO A 67 -0.77 -12.38 5.85
C PRO A 67 -0.66 -13.89 5.62
N ASN A 68 -0.31 -14.30 4.39
CA ASN A 68 -0.01 -15.69 4.06
C ASN A 68 1.35 -16.17 4.62
N VAL A 69 1.70 -17.42 4.31
CA VAL A 69 2.95 -18.06 4.76
C VAL A 69 4.20 -17.32 4.27
N ALA A 70 4.20 -16.81 3.04
CA ALA A 70 5.34 -16.10 2.47
C ALA A 70 5.67 -14.83 3.25
N HIS A 71 4.67 -14.02 3.61
CA HIS A 71 4.86 -12.84 4.46
C HIS A 71 5.51 -13.21 5.80
N LYS A 72 4.97 -14.24 6.47
CA LYS A 72 5.48 -14.71 7.78
C LYS A 72 6.92 -15.20 7.68
N MET A 73 7.28 -15.87 6.58
CA MET A 73 8.65 -16.32 6.35
C MET A 73 9.61 -15.15 6.10
N ILE A 74 9.21 -14.15 5.30
CA ILE A 74 10.01 -12.94 5.08
C ILE A 74 10.21 -12.19 6.40
N ALA A 75 9.15 -12.01 7.18
CA ALA A 75 9.21 -11.36 8.49
C ALA A 75 10.17 -12.10 9.44
N ARG A 76 10.09 -13.44 9.49
CA ARG A 76 11.00 -14.28 10.30
C ARG A 76 12.46 -14.15 9.83
N LEU A 77 12.71 -14.16 8.53
CA LEU A 77 14.05 -13.98 7.98
C LEU A 77 14.61 -12.61 8.36
N LYS A 78 13.84 -11.53 8.18
CA LYS A 78 14.23 -10.16 8.56
C LYS A 78 14.52 -10.06 10.06
N ALA A 79 13.73 -10.70 10.91
CA ALA A 79 13.95 -10.73 12.36
C ALA A 79 15.26 -11.44 12.74
N ASN A 80 15.61 -12.53 12.05
CA ASN A 80 16.84 -13.27 12.29
C ASN A 80 18.11 -12.56 11.78
N TYR A 81 17.96 -11.73 10.74
CA TYR A 81 19.07 -11.06 10.06
C TYR A 81 18.76 -9.57 9.80
N PRO A 82 18.57 -8.76 10.86
CA PRO A 82 18.03 -7.42 10.73
C PRO A 82 18.96 -6.45 9.97
N LYS A 83 20.27 -6.70 9.93
CA LYS A 83 21.26 -5.84 9.25
C LYS A 83 21.60 -6.32 7.85
N GLU A 84 21.42 -7.60 7.59
CA GLU A 84 21.81 -8.27 6.34
C GLU A 84 20.65 -8.35 5.36
N ILE A 85 19.40 -8.41 5.85
CA ILE A 85 18.21 -8.48 5.00
C ILE A 85 17.55 -7.10 4.87
N VAL A 86 17.38 -6.68 3.63
CA VAL A 86 16.60 -5.50 3.25
C VAL A 86 15.33 -5.97 2.54
N VAL A 87 14.18 -5.47 2.96
CA VAL A 87 12.88 -5.82 2.37
C VAL A 87 12.33 -4.59 1.66
N ILE A 88 12.15 -4.70 0.34
CA ILE A 88 11.57 -3.68 -0.52
C ILE A 88 10.33 -4.28 -1.18
N THR A 89 9.24 -3.54 -1.21
CA THR A 89 8.00 -3.98 -1.85
C THR A 89 7.46 -2.93 -2.81
N GLN A 90 6.93 -3.41 -3.93
CA GLN A 90 6.09 -2.63 -4.83
C GLN A 90 4.63 -2.59 -4.36
N ASN A 91 4.27 -3.41 -3.38
CA ASN A 91 2.92 -3.46 -2.86
C ASN A 91 2.63 -2.22 -2.02
N VAL A 92 1.36 -1.85 -2.01
CA VAL A 92 0.84 -0.76 -1.19
C VAL A 92 0.09 -1.31 0.04
N ASP A 93 -0.11 -2.63 0.14
CA ASP A 93 -0.69 -3.29 1.32
C ASP A 93 0.26 -3.31 2.53
N ASP A 94 -0.25 -3.66 3.71
CA ASP A 94 0.50 -3.73 4.98
C ASP A 94 0.74 -5.18 5.45
N LEU A 95 0.70 -6.16 4.54
CA LEU A 95 0.73 -7.58 4.91
C LEU A 95 2.09 -8.01 5.49
N LEU A 96 3.19 -7.39 5.07
CA LEU A 96 4.52 -7.65 5.62
C LEU A 96 4.62 -7.15 7.07
N GLU A 97 4.11 -5.95 7.35
CA GLU A 97 4.07 -5.31 8.66
C GLU A 97 3.22 -6.13 9.63
N ARG A 98 2.01 -6.54 9.20
CA ARG A 98 1.13 -7.39 9.99
C ARG A 98 1.69 -8.79 10.22
N ALA A 99 2.58 -9.27 9.35
CA ALA A 99 3.35 -10.49 9.58
C ALA A 99 4.52 -10.31 10.56
N GLY A 100 4.79 -9.07 11.01
CA GLY A 100 5.85 -8.71 11.95
C GLY A 100 7.16 -8.28 11.27
N CYS A 101 7.17 -8.05 9.96
CA CYS A 101 8.34 -7.54 9.26
C CYS A 101 8.57 -6.07 9.65
N LYS A 102 9.82 -5.73 9.96
CA LYS A 102 10.22 -4.36 10.31
C LYS A 102 11.04 -3.74 9.19
N ASP A 103 11.03 -2.40 9.13
CA ASP A 103 11.83 -1.59 8.20
C ASP A 103 11.59 -1.96 6.72
N VAL A 104 10.34 -2.22 6.35
CA VAL A 104 9.92 -2.47 4.97
C VAL A 104 9.94 -1.15 4.20
N ILE A 105 10.50 -1.18 3.00
CA ILE A 105 10.55 -0.01 2.11
C ILE A 105 9.45 -0.17 1.05
N HIS A 106 8.46 0.72 1.07
CA HIS A 106 7.39 0.78 0.08
C HIS A 106 7.74 1.68 -1.10
N LEU A 107 7.92 1.11 -2.28
CA LEU A 107 8.29 1.87 -3.48
C LEU A 107 7.12 2.71 -4.04
N HIS A 108 5.89 2.22 -3.89
CA HIS A 108 4.70 2.81 -4.52
C HIS A 108 3.74 3.47 -3.50
N GLY A 109 4.23 3.74 -2.29
CA GLY A 109 3.42 4.30 -1.20
C GLY A 109 2.71 3.22 -0.37
N PHE A 110 1.82 3.67 0.51
CA PHE A 110 1.19 2.86 1.53
C PHE A 110 -0.32 3.11 1.55
N LEU A 111 -1.11 2.08 1.25
CA LEU A 111 -2.55 2.17 0.98
C LEU A 111 -3.38 2.64 2.18
N PRO A 112 -3.06 2.29 3.45
CA PRO A 112 -3.75 2.83 4.62
C PRO A 112 -3.58 4.34 4.81
N GLU A 113 -2.66 4.98 4.09
CA GLU A 113 -2.37 6.41 4.21
C GLU A 113 -2.99 7.24 3.08
N VAL A 114 -3.36 8.47 3.43
CA VAL A 114 -3.78 9.51 2.47
C VAL A 114 -2.90 10.74 2.63
N ARG A 115 -2.71 11.47 1.53
CA ARG A 115 -1.93 12.72 1.49
C ARG A 115 -2.81 13.90 1.10
N CYS A 116 -2.73 14.98 1.86
CA CYS A 116 -3.38 16.24 1.49
C CYS A 116 -2.66 16.90 0.30
N GLU A 117 -3.39 17.27 -0.75
CA GLU A 117 -2.81 17.97 -1.92
C GLU A 117 -2.38 19.41 -1.63
N LEU A 118 -2.85 20.02 -0.54
CA LEU A 118 -2.57 21.42 -0.21
C LEU A 118 -1.35 21.57 0.69
N CYS A 119 -1.24 20.73 1.73
CA CYS A 119 -0.19 20.86 2.74
C CYS A 119 0.67 19.62 2.89
N GLU A 120 0.47 18.60 2.05
CA GLU A 120 1.24 17.35 1.99
C GLU A 120 1.22 16.50 3.26
N ALA A 121 0.39 16.86 4.25
CA ALA A 121 0.22 16.09 5.47
C ALA A 121 -0.28 14.69 5.11
N ILE A 122 0.37 13.67 5.69
CA ILE A 122 -0.02 12.28 5.56
C ILE A 122 -0.81 11.88 6.80
N THR A 123 -1.92 11.17 6.59
CA THR A 123 -2.76 10.64 7.66
C THR A 123 -3.05 9.18 7.39
N ASN A 124 -2.81 8.32 8.37
CA ASN A 124 -3.22 6.92 8.31
C ASN A 124 -4.70 6.82 8.67
N ILE A 125 -5.51 6.36 7.73
CA ILE A 125 -6.96 6.13 7.89
C ILE A 125 -7.31 4.64 7.96
N GLY A 126 -6.30 3.77 8.00
CA GLY A 126 -6.45 2.32 8.09
C GLY A 126 -7.22 1.74 6.91
N TYR A 127 -8.15 0.84 7.22
CA TYR A 127 -8.92 0.07 6.25
C TYR A 127 -10.28 0.70 5.92
N GLN A 128 -10.45 2.00 6.16
CA GLN A 128 -11.72 2.69 5.97
C GLN A 128 -11.78 3.34 4.59
N ALA A 129 -12.98 3.52 4.04
CA ALA A 129 -13.20 4.44 2.92
C ALA A 129 -12.73 5.85 3.29
N MET A 130 -12.29 6.64 2.31
CA MET A 130 -11.78 7.97 2.57
C MET A 130 -12.96 8.79 3.10
N PRO A 131 -12.92 9.21 4.38
CA PRO A 131 -13.99 10.07 4.89
C PRO A 131 -14.00 11.36 4.06
N LYS A 132 -15.13 12.08 4.09
CA LYS A 132 -15.18 13.48 3.62
C LYS A 132 -14.36 14.36 4.58
N LEU A 133 -13.07 14.07 4.71
CA LEU A 133 -12.16 14.72 5.63
C LEU A 133 -11.74 16.05 5.02
N ILE A 134 -12.03 17.11 5.77
CA ILE A 134 -11.26 18.33 5.68
C ILE A 134 -9.91 18.02 6.31
N CYS A 135 -8.80 18.34 5.64
CA CYS A 135 -7.48 18.12 6.21
C CYS A 135 -7.31 18.94 7.50
N GLU A 136 -7.20 18.26 8.64
CA GLU A 136 -7.09 18.92 9.95
C GLU A 136 -5.89 19.86 10.02
N SER A 137 -4.76 19.48 9.41
CA SER A 137 -3.57 20.33 9.33
C SER A 137 -3.83 21.62 8.55
N CYS A 138 -4.65 21.58 7.50
CA CYS A 138 -5.05 22.78 6.76
C CYS A 138 -6.01 23.65 7.59
N VAL A 139 -6.97 23.03 8.29
CA VAL A 139 -7.91 23.75 9.17
C VAL A 139 -7.16 24.47 10.29
N MET A 140 -6.16 23.82 10.89
CA MET A 140 -5.34 24.41 11.95
C MET A 140 -4.50 25.59 11.43
N LYS A 141 -3.95 25.48 10.21
CA LYS A 141 -3.19 26.58 9.58
C LYS A 141 -4.06 27.78 9.21
N ALA A 142 -5.33 27.57 8.83
CA ALA A 142 -6.25 28.65 8.44
C ALA A 142 -6.82 29.44 9.64
N LYS A 143 -6.63 28.96 10.87
CA LYS A 143 -7.03 29.63 12.12
C LYS A 143 -5.93 30.51 12.72
N LEU A 144 -4.74 30.50 12.13
CA LEU A 144 -3.60 31.36 12.45
C LEU A 144 -3.56 32.54 11.47
#